data_AF-A0A382NXV7-F1
#
_entry.id   AF-A0A382NXV7-F1
#
_cell.length_a   1.000
_cell.length_b   1.000
_cell.length_c   1.000
_cell.angle_alpha   90.00
_cell.angle_beta   90.00
_cell.angle_gamma   90.00
#
_symmetry.space_group_name_H-M   'P 1'
#
loop_
_entity.id
_entity.type
_entity.pdbx_description
1 polymer ?
#
loop_
_entity_poly.entity_id
_entity_poly.type
_entity_poly.pdbx_seq_one_letter_code
_entity_poly.pdbx_strand_id
1 'polypeptide(L)'
;MRFVLTIFFLFSLLGDGMLFAQSKETLEKKRQELTSDIKQIEKLIDNSLNKKRALVTNLENLKFKIDLQKKLIMNINNQLNIIVDEIERNMIELDQLLKKQKKVKEDYASMVLKSYKHKSKLNKIMFVFSANNFTQAYKRLQYYKQYVNYKDKQIQQIRFNTKLIDDVLKELDEQKIQKQDLILANEKIKINLDKENLIQKNMIVEIRADEKRFVNQIKIKQKQTQEIDKQIEKIIAEATARA
;
A
#
# COMPACT_ATOMS: atom_id res chain seq x y z
N MET A 1 20.19 68.55 61.32
CA MET A 1 20.06 67.23 60.65
C MET A 1 19.87 66.03 61.61
N ARG A 2 19.57 66.23 62.91
CA ARG A 2 19.29 65.13 63.85
C ARG A 2 17.81 64.70 63.88
N PHE A 3 16.90 65.56 63.43
CA PHE A 3 15.44 65.30 63.37
C PHE A 3 14.96 64.52 62.13
N VAL A 4 15.77 64.47 61.06
CA VAL A 4 15.41 63.74 59.83
C VAL A 4 15.73 62.25 59.96
N LEU A 5 16.76 61.89 60.74
CA LEU A 5 17.12 60.51 61.06
C LEU A 5 16.12 59.83 62.01
N THR A 6 15.47 60.58 62.89
CA THR A 6 14.45 60.04 63.80
C THR A 6 13.11 59.74 63.11
N ILE A 7 12.77 60.48 62.04
CA ILE A 7 11.57 60.20 61.22
C ILE A 7 11.75 58.96 60.33
N PHE A 8 12.97 58.71 59.83
CA PHE A 8 13.28 57.49 59.08
C PHE A 8 13.32 56.23 59.97
N PHE A 9 13.63 56.39 61.27
CA PHE A 9 13.56 55.31 62.26
C PHE A 9 12.13 54.98 62.69
N LEU A 10 11.20 55.95 62.60
CA LEU A 10 9.79 55.75 62.97
C LEU A 10 8.96 55.08 61.85
N PHE A 11 9.41 55.13 60.59
CA PHE A 11 8.73 54.46 59.46
C PHE A 11 9.17 53.01 59.25
N SER A 12 10.23 52.56 59.95
CA SER A 12 10.67 51.16 59.98
C SER A 12 9.91 50.29 61.00
N LEU A 13 8.99 50.87 61.77
CA LEU A 13 8.27 50.21 62.87
C LEU A 13 6.78 49.95 62.57
N LEU A 14 6.30 50.21 61.35
CA LEU A 14 4.91 49.99 60.94
C LEU A 14 4.77 48.98 59.78
N GLY A 15 5.83 48.20 59.54
CA GLY A 15 5.85 47.08 58.60
C GLY A 15 5.83 45.73 59.31
N ASP A 16 5.16 45.59 60.45
CA ASP A 16 4.93 44.27 61.02
C ASP A 16 3.98 43.50 60.11
N GLY A 17 4.56 42.47 59.49
CA GLY A 17 3.91 41.66 58.48
C GLY A 17 2.62 41.05 59.01
N MET A 18 1.54 41.25 58.27
CA MET A 18 0.50 40.22 58.19
C MET A 18 1.08 39.03 57.42
N LEU A 19 1.98 38.29 58.08
CA LEU A 19 2.18 36.88 57.80
C LEU A 19 0.83 36.23 58.09
N PHE A 20 0.01 36.05 57.05
CA PHE A 20 -1.16 35.20 57.13
C PHE A 20 -0.68 33.78 57.45
N ALA A 21 -0.60 33.46 58.75
CA ALA A 21 -0.49 32.10 59.21
C ALA A 21 -1.78 31.39 58.78
N GLN A 22 -1.71 30.65 57.67
CA GLN A 22 -2.81 29.79 57.26
C GLN A 22 -3.13 28.85 58.42
N SER A 23 -4.40 28.79 58.84
CA SER A 23 -4.78 27.94 59.96
C SER A 23 -4.64 26.47 59.53
N LYS A 24 -4.23 25.61 60.47
CA LYS A 24 -4.14 24.16 60.28
C LYS A 24 -5.41 23.58 59.61
N GLU A 25 -6.57 24.11 59.97
CA GLU A 25 -7.87 23.71 59.42
C GLU A 25 -8.00 24.01 57.91
N THR A 26 -7.49 25.15 57.44
CA THR A 26 -7.53 25.51 56.01
C THR A 26 -6.61 24.63 55.16
N LEU A 27 -5.44 24.28 55.69
CA LEU A 27 -4.51 23.36 55.03
C LEU A 27 -5.06 21.92 54.99
N GLU A 28 -5.74 21.48 56.05
CA GLU A 28 -6.42 20.19 56.09
C GLU A 28 -7.56 20.08 55.08
N LYS A 29 -8.40 21.12 54.96
CA LYS A 29 -9.45 21.18 53.92
C LYS A 29 -8.85 21.07 52.51
N LYS A 30 -7.77 21.81 52.25
CA LYS A 30 -7.09 21.79 50.95
C LYS A 30 -6.41 20.44 50.66
N ARG A 31 -5.88 19.76 51.68
CA ARG A 31 -5.35 18.39 51.57
C ARG A 31 -6.45 17.39 51.21
N GLN A 32 -7.61 17.50 51.85
CA GLN A 32 -8.77 16.65 51.58
C GLN A 32 -9.29 16.85 50.15
N GLU A 33 -9.36 18.10 49.68
CA GLU A 33 -9.70 18.44 48.30
C GLU A 33 -8.72 17.82 47.30
N LEU A 34 -7.40 17.99 47.51
CA LEU A 34 -6.39 17.39 46.62
C LEU A 34 -6.44 15.86 46.60
N THR A 35 -6.74 15.23 47.73
CA THR A 35 -6.89 13.77 47.82
C THR A 35 -8.16 13.30 47.11
N SER A 36 -9.25 14.07 47.20
CA SER A 36 -10.48 13.83 46.44
C SER A 36 -10.23 13.96 44.93
N ASP A 37 -9.51 15.00 44.50
CA ASP A 37 -9.09 15.19 43.11
C ASP A 37 -8.27 14.00 42.61
N ILE A 38 -7.32 13.49 43.41
CA ILE A 38 -6.52 12.31 43.07
C ILE A 38 -7.43 11.09 42.86
N LYS A 39 -8.39 10.83 43.77
CA LYS A 39 -9.34 9.72 43.63
C LYS A 39 -10.25 9.85 42.41
N GLN A 40 -10.66 11.07 42.06
CA GLN A 40 -11.42 11.30 40.82
C GLN A 40 -10.55 11.04 39.59
N ILE A 41 -9.29 11.47 39.59
CA ILE A 41 -8.33 11.20 38.52
C ILE A 41 -8.07 9.69 38.40
N GLU A 42 -7.97 8.94 39.51
CA GLU A 42 -7.85 7.48 39.52
C GLU A 42 -9.06 6.78 38.88
N LYS A 43 -10.28 7.22 39.21
CA LYS A 43 -11.50 6.70 38.54
C LYS A 43 -11.52 7.02 37.04
N LEU A 44 -11.04 8.21 36.65
CA LEU A 44 -10.90 8.58 35.24
C LEU A 44 -9.83 7.71 34.55
N ILE A 45 -8.77 7.32 35.25
CA ILE A 45 -7.75 6.38 34.76
C ILE A 45 -8.35 4.99 34.54
N ASP A 46 -9.14 4.45 35.48
CA ASP A 46 -9.77 3.13 35.30
C ASP A 46 -10.71 3.09 34.09
N ASN A 47 -11.50 4.15 33.91
CA ASN A 47 -12.33 4.31 32.71
C ASN A 47 -11.48 4.48 31.45
N SER A 48 -10.38 5.22 31.54
CA SER A 48 -9.41 5.37 30.45
C SER A 48 -8.69 4.06 30.13
N LEU A 49 -8.46 3.17 31.10
CA LEU A 49 -7.84 1.85 30.90
C LEU A 49 -8.76 0.92 30.12
N ASN A 50 -10.07 0.94 30.39
CA ASN A 50 -11.05 0.18 29.59
C ASN A 50 -11.14 0.72 28.15
N LYS A 51 -11.16 2.04 27.98
CA LYS A 51 -11.05 2.65 26.64
C LYS A 51 -9.73 2.31 25.95
N LYS A 52 -8.61 2.30 26.69
CA LYS A 52 -7.28 1.91 26.20
C LYS A 52 -7.27 0.45 25.76
N ARG A 53 -7.88 -0.48 26.49
CA ARG A 53 -8.02 -1.88 26.06
C ARG A 53 -8.74 -1.97 24.71
N ALA A 54 -9.88 -1.31 24.56
CA ALA A 54 -10.60 -1.26 23.29
C ALA A 54 -9.76 -0.62 22.16
N LEU A 55 -9.04 0.48 22.44
CA LEU A 55 -8.14 1.12 21.50
C LEU A 55 -6.96 0.23 21.10
N VAL A 56 -6.37 -0.51 22.04
CA VAL A 56 -5.30 -1.47 21.78
C VAL A 56 -5.80 -2.61 20.91
N THR A 57 -6.96 -3.20 21.21
CA THR A 57 -7.57 -4.22 20.34
C THR A 57 -7.87 -3.68 18.94
N ASN A 58 -8.39 -2.46 18.83
CA ASN A 58 -8.60 -1.80 17.53
C ASN A 58 -7.28 -1.56 16.79
N LEU A 59 -6.20 -1.20 17.49
CA LEU A 59 -4.87 -1.02 16.93
C LEU A 59 -4.28 -2.35 16.43
N GLU A 60 -4.46 -3.43 17.18
CA GLU A 60 -4.05 -4.79 16.77
C GLU A 60 -4.82 -5.25 15.54
N ASN A 61 -6.14 -5.06 15.50
CA ASN A 61 -6.98 -5.36 14.34
C ASN A 61 -6.55 -4.52 13.11
N LEU A 62 -6.28 -3.23 13.30
CA LEU A 62 -5.79 -2.35 12.25
C LEU A 62 -4.41 -2.78 11.74
N LYS A 63 -3.50 -3.17 12.64
CA LYS A 63 -2.19 -3.71 12.27
C LYS A 63 -2.33 -5.00 11.46
N PHE A 64 -3.19 -5.91 11.89
CA PHE A 64 -3.47 -7.14 11.14
C PHE A 64 -4.04 -6.84 9.75
N LYS A 65 -4.97 -5.89 9.63
CA LYS A 65 -5.51 -5.42 8.36
C LYS A 65 -4.43 -4.84 7.44
N ILE A 66 -3.55 -3.99 7.97
CA ILE A 66 -2.40 -3.41 7.26
C ILE A 66 -1.47 -4.52 6.75
N ASP A 67 -1.17 -5.53 7.57
CA ASP A 67 -0.31 -6.65 7.18
C ASP A 67 -0.95 -7.51 6.07
N LEU A 68 -2.28 -7.72 6.11
CA LEU A 68 -3.02 -8.36 5.03
C LEU A 68 -2.97 -7.55 3.73
N GLN A 69 -3.13 -6.23 3.80
CA GLN A 69 -3.03 -5.35 2.63
C GLN A 69 -1.63 -5.38 2.01
N LYS A 70 -0.56 -5.38 2.83
CA LYS A 70 0.83 -5.54 2.34
C LYS A 70 1.04 -6.87 1.62
N LYS A 71 0.53 -7.97 2.20
CA LYS A 71 0.58 -9.30 1.56
C LYS A 71 -0.19 -9.31 0.23
N LEU A 72 -1.35 -8.65 0.18
CA LEU A 72 -2.14 -8.53 -1.04
C LEU A 72 -1.41 -7.72 -2.13
N ILE A 73 -0.80 -6.59 -1.78
CA ILE A 73 0.05 -5.80 -2.71
C ILE A 73 1.19 -6.67 -3.26
N MET A 74 1.87 -7.42 -2.39
CA MET A 74 2.95 -8.32 -2.81
C MET A 74 2.46 -9.41 -3.77
N ASN A 75 1.29 -10.00 -3.48
CA ASN A 75 0.68 -10.99 -4.37
C ASN A 75 0.31 -10.39 -5.74
N ILE A 76 -0.29 -9.20 -5.77
CA ILE A 76 -0.63 -8.50 -7.02
C ILE A 76 0.64 -8.14 -7.81
N ASN A 77 1.71 -7.70 -7.15
CA ASN A 77 2.99 -7.43 -7.83
C ASN A 77 3.57 -8.71 -8.47
N ASN A 78 3.48 -9.86 -7.79
CA ASN A 78 3.92 -11.13 -8.35
C ASN A 78 3.07 -11.53 -9.56
N GLN A 79 1.75 -11.36 -9.49
CA GLN A 79 0.86 -11.59 -10.64
C GLN A 79 1.20 -10.67 -11.82
N LEU A 80 1.50 -9.39 -11.56
CA LEU A 80 1.92 -8.44 -12.59
C LEU A 80 3.22 -8.88 -13.28
N ASN A 81 4.20 -9.39 -12.51
CA ASN A 81 5.45 -9.91 -13.09
C ASN A 81 5.17 -11.11 -13.99
N ILE A 82 4.35 -12.07 -13.52
CA ILE A 82 3.98 -13.25 -14.32
C ILE A 82 3.30 -12.84 -15.63
N ILE A 83 2.33 -11.92 -15.57
CA ILE A 83 1.62 -11.43 -16.77
C ILE A 83 2.57 -10.69 -17.72
N VAL A 84 3.53 -9.92 -17.20
CA VAL A 84 4.55 -9.25 -18.04
C VAL A 84 5.40 -10.29 -18.77
N ASP A 85 5.84 -11.33 -18.07
CA ASP A 85 6.65 -12.41 -18.67
C ASP A 85 5.83 -13.22 -19.70
N GLU A 86 4.54 -13.45 -19.44
CA GLU A 86 3.62 -14.10 -20.39
C GLU A 86 3.42 -13.26 -21.65
N ILE A 87 3.18 -11.95 -21.50
CA ILE A 87 3.07 -11.03 -22.63
C ILE A 87 4.35 -11.04 -23.47
N GLU A 88 5.52 -11.03 -22.84
CA GLU A 88 6.80 -11.09 -23.56
C GLU A 88 6.94 -12.39 -24.37
N ARG A 89 6.64 -13.54 -23.75
CA ARG A 89 6.65 -14.84 -24.45
C ARG A 89 5.68 -14.85 -25.64
N ASN A 90 4.46 -14.37 -25.44
CA ASN A 90 3.43 -14.32 -26.48
C ASN A 90 3.80 -13.34 -27.61
N MET A 91 4.48 -12.24 -27.31
CA MET A 91 5.03 -11.33 -28.33
C MET A 91 6.13 -11.98 -29.17
N ILE A 92 7.02 -12.75 -28.55
CA ILE A 92 8.06 -13.51 -29.25
C ILE A 92 7.42 -14.56 -30.17
N GLU A 93 6.43 -15.30 -29.66
CA GLU A 93 5.68 -16.28 -30.46
C GLU A 93 4.98 -15.62 -31.65
N LEU A 94 4.31 -14.49 -31.42
CA LEU A 94 3.64 -13.71 -32.47
C LEU A 94 4.62 -13.30 -33.57
N ASP A 95 5.79 -12.75 -33.21
CA ASP A 95 6.82 -12.38 -34.19
C ASP A 95 7.31 -13.59 -35.01
N GLN A 96 7.52 -14.73 -34.35
CA GLN A 96 7.88 -15.98 -35.04
C GLN A 96 6.78 -16.44 -36.01
N LEU A 97 5.52 -16.40 -35.60
CA LEU A 97 4.37 -16.75 -36.45
C LEU A 97 4.24 -15.79 -37.64
N LEU A 98 4.42 -14.48 -37.42
CA LEU A 98 4.40 -13.47 -38.49
C LEU A 98 5.53 -13.68 -39.50
N LYS A 99 6.75 -13.99 -39.04
CA LYS A 99 7.89 -14.34 -39.91
C LYS A 99 7.61 -15.61 -40.72
N LYS A 100 7.08 -16.66 -40.08
CA LYS A 100 6.65 -17.90 -40.77
C LYS A 100 5.58 -17.60 -41.82
N GLN A 101 4.58 -16.80 -41.47
CA GLN A 101 3.48 -16.43 -42.35
C GLN A 101 3.94 -15.62 -43.55
N LYS A 102 4.83 -14.65 -43.34
CA LYS A 102 5.45 -13.87 -44.41
C LYS A 102 6.19 -14.77 -45.39
N LYS A 103 7.03 -15.68 -44.88
CA LYS A 103 7.78 -16.63 -45.71
C LYS A 103 6.86 -17.51 -46.57
N VAL A 104 5.82 -18.10 -45.97
CA VAL A 104 4.89 -18.96 -46.72
C VAL A 104 4.13 -18.15 -47.79
N LYS A 105 3.74 -16.91 -47.49
CA LYS A 105 3.09 -16.01 -48.47
C LYS A 105 4.04 -15.62 -49.62
N GLU A 106 5.30 -15.32 -49.32
CA GLU A 106 6.33 -15.02 -50.33
C GLU A 106 6.61 -16.24 -51.22
N ASP A 107 6.77 -17.42 -50.62
CA ASP A 107 6.96 -18.67 -51.35
C ASP A 107 5.76 -18.96 -52.27
N TYR A 108 4.54 -18.81 -51.76
CA TYR A 108 3.30 -18.97 -52.53
C TYR A 108 3.22 -17.95 -53.69
N ALA A 109 3.47 -16.68 -53.42
CA ALA A 109 3.45 -15.63 -54.44
C ALA A 109 4.50 -15.89 -55.55
N SER A 110 5.70 -16.31 -55.16
CA SER A 110 6.76 -16.66 -56.12
C SER A 110 6.36 -17.85 -57.00
N MET A 111 5.71 -18.86 -56.42
CA MET A 111 5.21 -20.03 -57.12
C MET A 111 4.09 -19.66 -58.10
N VAL A 112 3.14 -18.82 -57.68
CA VAL A 112 2.05 -18.32 -58.53
C VAL A 112 2.60 -17.49 -59.68
N LEU A 113 3.54 -16.58 -59.41
CA LEU A 113 4.18 -15.74 -60.43
C LEU A 113 4.95 -16.60 -61.45
N LYS A 114 5.72 -17.59 -61.00
CA LYS A 114 6.39 -18.55 -61.88
C LYS A 114 5.37 -19.29 -62.75
N SER A 115 4.28 -19.80 -62.16
CA SER A 115 3.21 -20.46 -62.93
C SER A 115 2.60 -19.54 -63.99
N TYR A 116 2.38 -18.27 -63.64
CA TYR A 116 1.84 -17.27 -64.56
C TYR A 116 2.80 -16.96 -65.72
N LYS A 117 4.09 -16.71 -65.45
CA LYS A 117 5.11 -16.43 -66.47
C LYS A 117 5.29 -17.59 -67.46
N HIS A 118 5.08 -18.84 -67.01
CA HIS A 118 5.17 -20.03 -67.86
C HIS A 118 3.83 -20.38 -68.56
N LYS A 119 2.75 -19.63 -68.29
CA LYS A 119 1.40 -19.86 -68.87
C LYS A 119 1.34 -19.57 -70.37
N SER A 120 2.19 -18.68 -70.90
CA SER A 120 2.08 -18.20 -72.29
C SER A 120 2.60 -19.18 -73.35
N LYS A 121 3.24 -20.30 -72.97
CA LYS A 121 3.84 -21.23 -73.96
C LYS A 121 2.98 -22.43 -74.32
N LEU A 122 2.14 -22.99 -73.44
CA LEU A 122 1.16 -24.05 -73.76
C LEU A 122 0.14 -24.14 -72.61
N ASN A 123 -1.15 -24.34 -72.92
CA ASN A 123 -2.17 -24.69 -71.93
C ASN A 123 -1.66 -25.81 -70.99
N LYS A 124 -1.96 -25.79 -69.69
CA LYS A 124 -1.46 -26.79 -68.71
C LYS A 124 -1.74 -28.24 -69.14
N ILE A 125 -2.88 -28.42 -69.78
CA ILE A 125 -3.32 -29.66 -70.42
C ILE A 125 -2.41 -30.01 -71.62
N MET A 126 -2.13 -29.03 -72.47
CA MET A 126 -1.26 -29.17 -73.62
C MET A 126 0.21 -29.43 -73.24
N PHE A 127 0.70 -29.00 -72.06
CA PHE A 127 2.02 -29.39 -71.55
C PHE A 127 2.13 -30.90 -71.27
N VAL A 128 1.06 -31.52 -70.77
CA VAL A 128 1.02 -32.97 -70.53
C VAL A 128 0.88 -33.72 -71.86
N PHE A 129 0.05 -33.21 -72.79
CA PHE A 129 -0.19 -33.83 -74.10
C PHE A 129 0.92 -33.61 -75.15
N SER A 130 1.78 -32.60 -74.99
CA SER A 130 2.97 -32.39 -75.85
C SER A 130 4.17 -33.25 -75.46
N ALA A 131 3.92 -34.42 -74.85
CA ALA A 131 4.97 -35.35 -74.47
C ALA A 131 5.34 -36.25 -75.66
N ASN A 132 6.63 -36.54 -75.81
CA ASN A 132 7.16 -37.36 -76.90
C ASN A 132 6.78 -38.85 -76.75
N ASN A 133 6.39 -39.28 -75.55
CA ASN A 133 5.92 -40.63 -75.26
C ASN A 133 5.09 -40.69 -73.97
N PHE A 134 4.41 -41.82 -73.76
CA PHE A 134 3.54 -42.07 -72.60
C PHE A 134 4.27 -41.91 -71.25
N THR A 135 5.50 -42.43 -71.12
CA THR A 135 6.30 -42.32 -69.89
C THR A 135 6.57 -40.86 -69.52
N GLN A 136 6.86 -40.02 -70.51
CA GLN A 136 7.07 -38.59 -70.29
C GLN A 136 5.77 -37.87 -69.92
N ALA A 137 4.64 -38.21 -70.57
CA ALA A 137 3.32 -37.67 -70.23
C ALA A 137 2.93 -38.00 -68.78
N TYR A 138 3.13 -39.26 -68.37
CA TYR A 138 2.88 -39.72 -67.01
C TYR A 138 3.72 -38.95 -65.97
N LYS A 139 5.03 -38.78 -66.21
CA LYS A 139 5.90 -37.97 -65.32
C LYS A 139 5.42 -36.52 -65.22
N ARG A 140 5.07 -35.88 -66.35
CA ARG A 140 4.54 -34.49 -66.36
C ARG A 140 3.22 -34.38 -65.58
N LEU A 141 2.33 -35.35 -65.71
CA LEU A 141 1.08 -35.42 -64.94
C LEU A 141 1.34 -35.57 -63.43
N GLN A 142 2.28 -36.42 -63.04
CA GLN A 142 2.66 -36.59 -61.64
C GLN A 142 3.25 -35.30 -61.05
N TYR A 143 4.13 -34.60 -61.77
CA TYR A 143 4.64 -33.30 -61.33
C TYR A 143 3.55 -32.24 -61.20
N TYR A 144 2.58 -32.23 -62.11
CA TYR A 144 1.44 -31.33 -62.00
C TYR A 144 0.60 -31.62 -60.75
N LYS A 145 0.33 -32.91 -60.46
CA LYS A 145 -0.35 -33.32 -59.24
C LYS A 145 0.41 -32.86 -57.99
N GLN A 146 1.73 -33.03 -57.96
CA GLN A 146 2.57 -32.56 -56.87
C GLN A 146 2.51 -31.04 -56.70
N TYR A 147 2.52 -30.29 -57.81
CA TYR A 147 2.40 -28.83 -57.79
C TYR A 147 1.05 -28.38 -57.20
N VAL A 148 -0.07 -28.96 -57.64
CA VAL A 148 -1.40 -28.64 -57.11
C VAL A 148 -1.48 -28.95 -55.61
N ASN A 149 -1.01 -30.14 -55.21
CA ASN A 149 -0.97 -30.53 -53.81
C ASN A 149 -0.12 -29.59 -52.96
N TYR A 150 1.04 -29.17 -53.46
CA TYR A 150 1.92 -28.24 -52.75
C TYR A 150 1.28 -26.85 -52.60
N LYS A 151 0.60 -26.34 -53.64
CA LYS A 151 -0.18 -25.11 -53.58
C LYS A 151 -1.29 -25.17 -52.53
N ASP A 152 -2.03 -26.27 -52.49
CA ASP A 152 -3.12 -26.44 -51.53
C ASP A 152 -2.59 -26.53 -50.10
N LYS A 153 -1.46 -27.24 -49.89
CA LYS A 153 -0.74 -27.27 -48.61
C LYS A 153 -0.29 -25.87 -48.15
N GLN A 154 0.25 -25.05 -49.05
CA GLN A 154 0.65 -23.68 -48.71
C GLN A 154 -0.56 -22.83 -48.28
N ILE A 155 -1.69 -22.93 -48.98
CA ILE A 155 -2.93 -22.21 -48.60
C ILE A 155 -3.42 -22.68 -47.23
N GLN A 156 -3.42 -23.99 -46.99
CA GLN A 156 -3.79 -24.55 -45.68
C GLN A 156 -2.85 -24.03 -44.57
N GLN A 157 -1.54 -24.01 -44.82
CA GLN A 157 -0.56 -23.48 -43.88
C GLN A 157 -0.78 -21.99 -43.61
N ILE A 158 -1.07 -21.18 -44.63
CA ILE A 158 -1.38 -19.75 -44.49
C ILE A 158 -2.61 -19.56 -43.58
N ARG A 159 -3.68 -20.32 -43.83
CA ARG A 159 -4.91 -20.24 -43.02
C ARG A 159 -4.67 -20.67 -41.58
N PHE A 160 -3.94 -21.77 -41.39
CA PHE A 160 -3.59 -22.28 -40.07
C PHE A 160 -2.77 -21.29 -39.27
N ASN A 161 -1.69 -20.75 -39.86
CA ASN A 161 -0.86 -19.73 -39.23
C ASN A 161 -1.64 -18.45 -38.93
N THR A 162 -2.53 -18.01 -39.83
CA THR A 162 -3.40 -16.85 -39.56
C THR A 162 -4.27 -17.09 -38.34
N LYS A 163 -4.88 -18.27 -38.21
CA LYS A 163 -5.66 -18.60 -37.02
C LYS A 163 -4.81 -18.54 -35.73
N LEU A 164 -3.62 -19.13 -35.75
CA LEU A 164 -2.71 -19.06 -34.59
C LEU A 164 -2.32 -17.62 -34.24
N ILE A 165 -2.06 -16.78 -35.25
CA ILE A 165 -1.78 -15.34 -35.04
C ILE A 165 -2.97 -14.65 -34.39
N ASP A 166 -4.19 -14.90 -34.87
CA ASP A 166 -5.40 -14.30 -34.33
C ASP A 166 -5.65 -14.75 -32.87
N ASP A 167 -5.42 -16.03 -32.57
CA ASP A 167 -5.55 -16.60 -31.23
C ASP A 167 -4.55 -15.94 -30.26
N VAL A 168 -3.27 -15.81 -30.65
CA VAL A 168 -2.23 -15.14 -29.83
C VAL A 168 -2.51 -13.64 -29.66
N LEU A 169 -3.02 -12.95 -30.69
CA LEU A 169 -3.40 -11.54 -30.60
C LEU A 169 -4.54 -11.33 -29.60
N LYS A 170 -5.53 -12.23 -29.60
CA LYS A 170 -6.64 -12.18 -28.65
C LYS A 170 -6.14 -12.40 -27.22
N GLU A 171 -5.27 -13.37 -27.01
CA GLU A 171 -4.67 -13.63 -25.70
C GLU A 171 -3.86 -12.42 -25.19
N LEU A 172 -3.07 -11.80 -26.07
CA LEU A 172 -2.32 -10.59 -25.74
C LEU A 172 -3.23 -9.40 -25.35
N ASP A 173 -4.40 -9.28 -25.96
CA ASP A 173 -5.37 -8.23 -25.62
C ASP A 173 -5.99 -8.48 -24.24
N GLU A 174 -6.42 -9.71 -23.97
CA GLU A 174 -6.93 -10.14 -22.67
C GLU A 174 -5.89 -9.92 -21.55
N GLN A 175 -4.63 -10.30 -21.78
CA GLN A 175 -3.53 -10.08 -20.83
C GLN A 175 -3.26 -8.59 -20.55
N LYS A 176 -3.37 -7.72 -21.56
CA LYS A 176 -3.20 -6.26 -21.37
C LYS A 176 -4.31 -5.67 -20.51
N ILE A 177 -5.55 -6.10 -20.72
CA ILE A 177 -6.70 -5.68 -19.91
C ILE A 177 -6.50 -6.14 -18.46
N GLN A 178 -6.21 -7.42 -18.25
CA GLN A 178 -5.95 -7.97 -16.91
C GLN A 178 -4.80 -7.25 -16.19
N LYS A 179 -3.70 -6.95 -16.90
CA LYS A 179 -2.59 -6.16 -16.36
C LYS A 179 -3.06 -4.79 -15.89
N GLN A 180 -3.85 -4.09 -16.69
CA GLN A 180 -4.36 -2.76 -16.35
C GLN A 180 -5.27 -2.81 -15.12
N ASP A 181 -6.16 -3.80 -15.04
CA ASP A 181 -7.05 -3.99 -13.89
C ASP A 181 -6.28 -4.24 -12.59
N LEU A 182 -5.23 -5.07 -12.65
CA LEU A 182 -4.36 -5.34 -11.50
C LEU A 182 -3.60 -4.09 -11.06
N ILE A 183 -3.12 -3.25 -11.98
CA ILE A 183 -2.47 -1.97 -11.65
C ILE A 183 -3.44 -1.06 -10.89
N LEU A 184 -4.65 -0.89 -11.41
CA LEU A 184 -5.68 -0.04 -10.78
C LEU A 184 -6.08 -0.57 -9.39
N ALA A 185 -6.24 -1.88 -9.26
CA ALA A 185 -6.51 -2.52 -7.97
C ALA A 185 -5.36 -2.27 -6.96
N ASN A 186 -4.11 -2.42 -7.41
CA ASN A 186 -2.92 -2.22 -6.57
C ASN A 186 -2.81 -0.76 -6.10
N GLU A 187 -3.05 0.21 -6.97
CA GLU A 187 -3.06 1.65 -6.63
C GLU A 187 -4.12 1.98 -5.57
N LYS A 188 -5.34 1.45 -5.74
CA LYS A 188 -6.43 1.64 -4.77
C LYS A 188 -6.06 1.07 -3.40
N ILE A 189 -5.42 -0.09 -3.36
CA ILE A 189 -4.97 -0.72 -2.10
C ILE A 189 -3.85 0.11 -1.46
N LYS A 190 -2.88 0.62 -2.23
CA LYS A 190 -1.81 1.50 -1.72
C LYS A 190 -2.36 2.78 -1.10
N ILE A 191 -3.29 3.45 -1.76
CA ILE A 191 -3.94 4.67 -1.24
C ILE A 191 -4.66 4.38 0.09
N ASN A 192 -5.34 3.24 0.18
CA ASN A 192 -6.01 2.84 1.43
C ASN A 192 -5.00 2.48 2.53
N LEU A 193 -3.91 1.79 2.18
CA LEU A 193 -2.84 1.45 3.10
C LEU A 193 -2.19 2.70 3.71
N ASP A 194 -1.96 3.75 2.92
CA ASP A 194 -1.41 5.02 3.41
C ASP A 194 -2.35 5.69 4.41
N LYS A 195 -3.66 5.68 4.14
CA LYS A 195 -4.68 6.17 5.08
C LYS A 195 -4.68 5.36 6.37
N GLU A 196 -4.64 4.03 6.27
CA GLU A 196 -4.63 3.14 7.43
C GLU A 196 -3.35 3.29 8.28
N ASN A 197 -2.19 3.46 7.65
CA ASN A 197 -0.94 3.77 8.35
C ASN A 197 -1.00 5.12 9.09
N LEU A 198 -1.64 6.13 8.50
CA LEU A 198 -1.85 7.43 9.16
C LEU A 198 -2.78 7.27 10.38
N ILE A 199 -3.88 6.53 10.23
CA ILE A 199 -4.80 6.23 11.35
C ILE A 199 -4.05 5.48 12.46
N GLN A 200 -3.25 4.47 12.11
CA GLN A 200 -2.44 3.71 13.06
C GLN A 200 -1.47 4.62 13.82
N LYS A 201 -0.77 5.52 13.12
CA LYS A 201 0.15 6.47 13.75
C LYS A 201 -0.57 7.41 14.71
N ASN A 202 -1.74 7.92 14.33
CA ASN A 202 -2.54 8.80 15.17
C ASN A 202 -3.06 8.08 16.43
N MET A 203 -3.54 6.84 16.30
CA MET A 203 -3.95 6.01 17.43
C MET A 203 -2.79 5.78 18.42
N ILE A 204 -1.57 5.52 17.93
CA ILE A 204 -0.38 5.36 18.79
C ILE A 204 -0.06 6.66 19.55
N VAL A 205 -0.18 7.82 18.88
CA VAL A 205 0.06 9.13 19.51
C VAL A 205 -0.99 9.42 20.58
N GLU A 206 -2.27 9.18 20.28
CA GLU A 206 -3.40 9.37 21.22
C GLU A 206 -3.22 8.51 22.48
N ILE A 207 -2.93 7.21 22.31
CA ILE A 207 -2.69 6.29 23.42
C ILE A 207 -1.53 6.77 24.32
N ARG A 208 -0.45 7.32 23.73
CA ARG A 208 0.70 7.83 24.49
C ARG A 208 0.42 9.18 25.17
N ALA A 209 -0.37 10.04 24.55
CA ALA A 209 -0.68 11.38 25.06
C ALA A 209 -1.54 11.31 26.32
N ASP A 210 -2.57 10.46 26.32
CA ASP A 210 -3.45 10.27 27.48
C ASP A 210 -2.68 9.76 28.71
N GLU A 211 -1.78 8.79 28.52
CA GLU A 211 -0.94 8.24 29.59
C GLU A 211 -0.04 9.32 30.21
N LYS A 212 0.63 10.11 29.38
CA LYS A 212 1.51 11.19 29.84
C LYS A 212 0.72 12.30 30.56
N ARG A 213 -0.49 12.62 30.11
CA ARG A 213 -1.35 13.67 30.71
C ARG A 213 -1.76 13.31 32.13
N PHE A 214 -2.31 12.11 32.34
CA PHE A 214 -2.79 11.69 33.66
C PHE A 214 -1.64 11.50 34.65
N VAL A 215 -0.50 10.92 34.22
CA VAL A 215 0.69 10.79 35.07
C VAL A 215 1.22 12.15 35.52
N ASN A 216 1.26 13.14 34.60
CA ASN A 216 1.67 14.49 34.96
C ASN A 216 0.70 15.17 35.94
N GLN A 217 -0.61 15.01 35.73
CA GLN A 217 -1.63 15.57 36.63
C GLN A 217 -1.53 14.97 38.05
N ILE A 218 -1.38 13.65 38.18
CA ILE A 218 -1.15 12.98 39.46
C ILE A 218 0.12 13.50 40.13
N LYS A 219 1.23 13.57 39.39
CA LYS A 219 2.52 14.00 39.94
C LYS A 219 2.47 15.42 40.48
N ILE A 220 1.76 16.33 39.80
CA ILE A 220 1.55 17.71 40.27
C ILE A 220 0.72 17.71 41.57
N LYS A 221 -0.40 16.98 41.59
CA LYS A 221 -1.30 16.91 42.76
C LYS A 221 -0.62 16.26 43.97
N GLN A 222 0.16 15.20 43.77
CA GLN A 222 0.95 14.55 44.83
C GLN A 222 2.00 15.48 45.43
N LYS A 223 2.71 16.25 44.60
CA LYS A 223 3.65 17.27 45.11
C LYS A 223 2.95 18.33 45.96
N GLN A 224 1.80 18.82 45.51
CA GLN A 224 1.00 19.78 46.26
C GLN A 224 0.53 19.21 47.60
N THR A 225 0.11 17.93 47.64
CA THR A 225 -0.25 17.25 48.89
C THR A 225 0.95 17.15 49.84
N GLN A 226 2.12 16.73 49.35
CA GLN A 226 3.34 16.61 50.15
C GLN A 226 3.83 17.95 50.72
N GLU A 227 3.68 19.04 49.96
CA GLU A 227 4.01 20.40 50.44
C GLU A 227 3.07 20.83 51.56
N ILE A 228 1.77 20.53 51.45
CA ILE A 228 0.77 20.82 52.49
C ILE A 228 1.03 19.97 53.74
N ASP A 229 1.35 18.68 53.60
CA ASP A 229 1.66 17.81 54.75
C ASP A 229 2.85 18.36 55.55
N LYS A 230 3.91 18.79 54.86
CA LYS A 230 5.07 19.45 55.51
C LYS A 230 4.69 20.75 56.23
N GLN A 231 3.79 21.54 55.67
CA GLN A 231 3.31 22.76 56.32
C GLN A 231 2.47 22.45 57.57
N ILE A 232 1.63 21.42 57.52
CA ILE A 232 0.84 20.94 58.66
C ILE A 232 1.77 20.44 59.77
N GLU A 233 2.77 19.62 59.45
CA GLU A 233 3.79 19.14 60.40
C GLU A 233 4.53 20.29 61.08
N LYS A 234 4.92 21.31 60.30
CA LYS A 234 5.60 22.50 60.83
C LYS A 234 4.70 23.28 61.79
N ILE A 235 3.44 23.50 61.45
CA ILE A 235 2.47 24.20 62.32
C ILE A 235 2.23 23.40 63.61
N ILE A 236 2.14 22.07 63.54
CA ILE A 236 1.99 21.21 64.71
C ILE A 236 3.23 21.31 65.61
N ALA A 237 4.44 21.20 65.04
CA ALA A 237 5.69 21.31 65.79
C ALA A 237 5.84 22.67 66.48
N GLU A 238 5.50 23.76 65.77
CA GLU A 238 5.49 25.12 66.34
C GLU A 238 4.44 25.30 67.44
N ALA A 239 3.25 24.68 67.31
CA ALA A 239 2.22 24.71 68.33
C ALA A 239 2.63 23.91 69.58
N THR A 240 3.34 22.79 69.42
CA THR A 240 3.84 21.97 70.55
C THR A 240 5.06 22.56 71.23
N ALA A 241 5.87 23.38 70.54
CA ALA A 241 7.05 24.02 71.12
C ALA A 241 6.74 25.33 71.87
N ARG A 242 5.54 25.89 71.70
CA ARG A 242 5.03 27.08 72.42
C ARG A 242 4.11 26.72 73.58
N ALA A 243 3.81 25.43 73.78
CA ALA A 243 3.06 24.88 74.90
C ALA A 243 4.03 24.37 75.97
#